data_AF-A0A1V4UJU4-F1
#
_entry.id   AF-A0A1V4UJU4-F1
#
_cell.length_a   1.000
_cell.length_b   1.000
_cell.length_c   1.000
_cell.angle_alpha   90.00
_cell.angle_beta   90.00
_cell.angle_gamma   90.00
#
_symmetry.space_group_name_H-M   'P 1'
#
loop_
_entity.id
_entity.type
_entity.pdbx_description
1 polymer ?
#
loop_
_entity_poly.entity_id
_entity_poly.type
_entity_poly.pdbx_seq_one_letter_code
_entity_poly.pdbx_strand_id
1 'polypeptide(L)'
;MIAGDPDWEERILELPYEDARKELLHLKGVGKKVADCVLLFAFGKKESFPVDVWIQRILETRYLGTKPPSAYDRCSRFGRDHFGEYAGYAQEYLFCDRAAITKNEMIGNQVPVSQPDR
;
A
#
# COMPACT_ATOMS: atom_id res chain seq x y z
N MET A 1 -16.47 -22.69 -1.84
CA MET A 1 -15.15 -22.77 -2.53
C MET A 1 -15.26 -21.90 -3.76
N ILE A 2 -14.31 -20.97 -4.01
CA ILE A 2 -14.38 -20.03 -5.15
C ILE A 2 -14.59 -20.76 -6.48
N ALA A 3 -13.92 -21.89 -6.67
CA ALA A 3 -14.04 -22.71 -7.89
C ALA A 3 -15.45 -23.27 -8.16
N GLY A 4 -16.37 -23.22 -7.19
CA GLY A 4 -17.76 -23.63 -7.35
C GLY A 4 -18.73 -22.47 -7.57
N ASP A 5 -18.23 -21.25 -7.71
CA ASP A 5 -19.02 -20.01 -7.78
C ASP A 5 -18.55 -19.19 -8.99
N PRO A 6 -19.16 -19.40 -10.17
CA PRO A 6 -18.68 -18.81 -11.43
C PRO A 6 -18.77 -17.28 -11.43
N ASP A 7 -19.71 -16.71 -10.68
CA ASP A 7 -19.97 -15.26 -10.65
C ASP A 7 -19.17 -14.56 -9.53
N TRP A 8 -18.31 -15.30 -8.79
CA TRP A 8 -17.58 -14.76 -7.66
C TRP A 8 -16.68 -13.58 -8.06
N GLU A 9 -15.97 -13.69 -9.18
CA GLU A 9 -15.05 -12.66 -9.67
C GLU A 9 -15.79 -11.35 -10.01
N GLU A 10 -16.91 -11.45 -10.72
CA GLU A 10 -17.75 -10.32 -11.11
C GLU A 10 -18.26 -9.56 -9.87
N ARG A 11 -18.68 -10.28 -8.82
CA ARG A 11 -19.09 -9.64 -7.57
C ARG A 11 -17.95 -8.89 -6.88
N ILE A 12 -16.73 -9.44 -6.87
CA ILE A 12 -15.57 -8.74 -6.28
C ILE A 12 -15.23 -7.48 -7.07
N LEU A 13 -15.37 -7.50 -8.41
CA LEU A 13 -15.16 -6.33 -9.26
C LEU A 13 -16.12 -5.18 -8.91
N GLU A 14 -17.39 -5.47 -8.63
CA GLU A 14 -18.41 -4.46 -8.32
C GLU A 14 -18.33 -3.91 -6.90
N LEU A 15 -17.83 -4.69 -5.95
CA LEU A 15 -17.77 -4.28 -4.54
C LEU A 15 -16.84 -3.07 -4.31
N PRO A 16 -17.20 -2.14 -3.40
CA PRO A 16 -16.25 -1.16 -2.90
C PRO A 16 -14.99 -1.81 -2.32
N TYR A 17 -13.84 -1.14 -2.39
CA TYR A 17 -12.54 -1.69 -1.95
C TYR A 17 -12.58 -2.36 -0.57
N GLU A 18 -13.20 -1.72 0.43
CA GLU A 18 -13.25 -2.26 1.80
C GLU A 18 -14.03 -3.58 1.90
N ASP A 19 -15.09 -3.73 1.10
CA ASP A 19 -15.92 -4.93 1.11
C ASP A 19 -15.29 -6.03 0.26
N ALA A 20 -14.76 -5.69 -0.91
CA ALA A 20 -13.96 -6.60 -1.72
C ALA A 20 -12.76 -7.18 -0.93
N ARG A 21 -12.10 -6.35 -0.11
CA ARG A 21 -11.00 -6.77 0.76
C ARG A 21 -11.44 -7.74 1.84
N LYS A 22 -12.60 -7.52 2.47
CA LYS A 22 -13.15 -8.45 3.47
C LYS A 22 -13.42 -9.81 2.84
N GLU A 23 -14.00 -9.84 1.64
CA GLU A 23 -14.25 -11.09 0.90
C GLU A 23 -12.94 -11.86 0.65
N LEU A 24 -11.90 -11.19 0.18
CA LEU A 24 -10.60 -11.85 -0.04
C LEU A 24 -9.97 -12.35 1.27
N LEU A 25 -10.16 -11.65 2.39
CA LEU A 25 -9.61 -12.05 3.69
C LEU A 25 -10.31 -13.29 4.30
N HIS A 26 -11.51 -13.66 3.82
CA HIS A 26 -12.14 -14.93 4.20
C HIS A 26 -11.46 -16.15 3.59
N LEU A 27 -10.60 -15.95 2.59
CA LEU A 27 -9.89 -17.04 1.92
C LEU A 27 -8.69 -17.51 2.76
N LYS A 28 -8.65 -18.82 3.03
CA LYS A 28 -7.55 -19.43 3.80
C LYS A 28 -6.20 -19.15 3.11
N GLY A 29 -5.30 -18.50 3.85
CA GLY A 29 -3.96 -18.16 3.36
C GLY A 29 -3.82 -16.77 2.76
N VAL A 30 -4.93 -16.02 2.59
CA VAL A 30 -4.90 -14.64 2.11
C VAL A 30 -4.79 -13.68 3.28
N GLY A 31 -3.62 -13.05 3.41
CA GLY A 31 -3.40 -11.96 4.36
C GLY A 31 -3.68 -10.58 3.77
N LYS A 32 -3.69 -9.55 4.61
CA LYS A 32 -3.96 -8.14 4.25
C LYS A 32 -3.17 -7.65 3.03
N LYS A 33 -1.85 -7.87 3.02
CA LYS A 33 -0.97 -7.52 1.89
C LYS A 33 -1.38 -8.21 0.60
N VAL A 34 -1.68 -9.51 0.69
CA VAL A 34 -2.05 -10.31 -0.48
C VAL A 34 -3.40 -9.86 -1.02
N ALA A 35 -4.39 -9.64 -0.16
CA ALA A 35 -5.69 -9.10 -0.54
C ALA A 35 -5.54 -7.76 -1.27
N ASP A 36 -4.78 -6.82 -0.71
CA ASP A 36 -4.57 -5.50 -1.32
C ASP A 36 -3.84 -5.57 -2.67
N CYS A 37 -2.84 -6.44 -2.82
CA CYS A 37 -2.17 -6.67 -4.11
C CYS A 37 -3.14 -7.25 -5.15
N VAL A 38 -3.97 -8.23 -4.78
CA VAL A 38 -4.96 -8.82 -5.69
C VAL A 38 -5.98 -7.76 -6.11
N LEU A 39 -6.48 -6.94 -5.17
CA LEU A 39 -7.41 -5.86 -5.49
C LEU A 39 -6.80 -4.81 -6.42
N LEU A 40 -5.54 -4.45 -6.21
CA LEU A 40 -4.85 -3.48 -7.05
C LEU A 40 -4.62 -4.01 -8.47
N PHE A 41 -4.04 -5.21 -8.59
CA PHE A 41 -3.52 -5.71 -9.87
C PHE A 41 -4.53 -6.52 -10.69
N ALA A 42 -5.46 -7.23 -10.04
CA ALA A 42 -6.45 -8.07 -10.72
C ALA A 42 -7.81 -7.38 -10.81
N PHE A 43 -8.24 -6.68 -9.77
CA PHE A 43 -9.58 -6.08 -9.70
C PHE A 43 -9.61 -4.56 -9.95
N GLY A 44 -8.47 -3.96 -10.29
CA GLY A 44 -8.39 -2.55 -10.70
C GLY A 44 -8.78 -1.55 -9.61
N LYS A 45 -8.73 -1.92 -8.32
CA LYS A 45 -8.96 -1.02 -7.18
C LYS A 45 -7.73 -0.13 -6.99
N LYS A 46 -7.65 0.94 -7.77
CA LYS A 46 -6.49 1.87 -7.82
C LYS A 46 -6.22 2.55 -6.48
N GLU A 47 -7.25 2.65 -5.64
CA GLU A 47 -7.17 3.16 -4.28
C GLU A 47 -6.53 2.15 -3.31
N SER A 48 -6.31 0.88 -3.71
CA SER A 48 -5.63 -0.11 -2.87
C SER A 48 -4.17 0.31 -2.65
N PHE A 49 -3.71 0.27 -1.40
CA PHE A 49 -2.33 0.61 -1.02
C PHE A 49 -1.67 -0.57 -0.29
N PRO A 50 -1.09 -1.54 -1.03
CA PRO A 50 -0.37 -2.66 -0.44
C PRO A 50 0.88 -2.22 0.32
N VAL A 51 1.06 -2.71 1.55
CA VAL A 51 2.21 -2.35 2.38
C VAL A 51 3.11 -3.55 2.63
N ASP A 52 4.30 -3.56 2.02
CA ASP A 52 5.37 -4.50 2.35
C ASP A 52 6.43 -3.83 3.25
N VAL A 53 7.54 -4.55 3.51
CA VAL A 53 8.63 -4.05 4.36
C VAL A 53 9.33 -2.81 3.78
N TRP A 54 9.36 -2.63 2.45
CA TRP A 54 10.01 -1.48 1.81
C TRP A 54 9.09 -0.27 1.81
N ILE A 55 7.83 -0.45 1.41
CA ILE A 55 6.82 0.61 1.45
C ILE A 55 6.64 1.10 2.87
N GLN A 56 6.59 0.19 3.86
CA GLN A 56 6.56 0.59 5.26
C GLN A 56 7.73 1.53 5.58
N ARG A 57 8.98 1.11 5.34
CA ARG A 57 10.19 1.93 5.58
C ARG A 57 10.13 3.29 4.90
N ILE A 58 9.68 3.34 3.64
CA ILE A 58 9.53 4.58 2.89
C ILE A 58 8.54 5.52 3.60
N LEU A 59 7.40 5.01 4.05
CA LEU A 59 6.43 5.79 4.82
C LEU A 59 7.01 6.28 6.15
N GLU A 60 7.72 5.44 6.90
CA GLU A 60 8.32 5.84 8.19
C GLU A 60 9.36 6.96 7.99
N THR A 61 10.16 6.86 6.94
CA THR A 61 11.33 7.74 6.71
C THR A 61 10.99 9.05 6.02
N ARG A 62 10.03 9.05 5.10
CA ARG A 62 9.73 10.22 4.25
C ARG A 62 8.44 10.94 4.60
N TYR A 63 7.50 10.29 5.29
CA TYR A 63 6.16 10.82 5.49
C TYR A 63 5.76 10.97 6.95
N LEU A 64 6.01 9.96 7.78
CA LEU A 64 5.47 9.90 9.14
C LEU A 64 6.42 10.47 10.20
N GLY A 65 7.72 10.59 9.89
CA GLY A 65 8.76 11.16 10.77
C GLY A 65 8.95 10.44 12.12
N THR A 66 8.16 9.38 12.36
CA THR A 66 8.11 8.55 13.55
C THR A 66 7.75 7.15 13.09
N LYS A 67 8.19 6.14 13.85
CA LYS A 67 7.85 4.75 13.54
C LYS A 67 6.33 4.62 13.64
N PRO A 68 5.58 4.40 12.54
CA PRO A 68 4.17 4.10 12.65
C PRO A 68 4.03 2.94 13.61
N PRO A 69 3.03 2.94 14.49
CA PRO A 69 2.82 1.77 15.30
C PRO A 69 2.54 0.62 14.31
N SER A 70 3.06 -0.58 14.60
CA SER A 70 3.28 -1.77 13.75
C SER A 70 2.08 -2.41 13.00
N ALA A 71 1.04 -1.66 12.65
CA ALA A 71 -0.16 -2.17 12.02
C ALA A 71 -0.18 -1.78 10.54
N TYR A 72 -0.05 -2.79 9.68
CA TYR A 72 -0.30 -2.73 8.24
C TYR A 72 -1.45 -1.79 7.86
N ASP A 73 -2.60 -1.90 8.55
CA ASP A 73 -3.80 -1.13 8.21
C ASP A 73 -3.63 0.38 8.41
N ARG A 74 -2.76 0.83 9.32
CA ARG A 74 -2.47 2.26 9.48
C ARG A 74 -1.65 2.79 8.32
N CYS A 75 -0.60 2.09 7.93
CA CYS A 75 0.22 2.47 6.78
C CYS A 75 -0.60 2.45 5.48
N SER A 76 -1.44 1.42 5.32
CA SER A 76 -2.33 1.32 4.16
C SER A 76 -3.36 2.45 4.16
N ARG A 77 -4.04 2.73 5.29
CA ARG A 77 -4.95 3.88 5.39
C ARG A 77 -4.23 5.20 5.09
N PHE A 78 -3.07 5.42 5.69
CA PHE A 78 -2.28 6.63 5.43
C PHE A 78 -2.00 6.80 3.93
N GLY A 79 -1.53 5.74 3.26
CA GLY A 79 -1.29 5.79 1.81
C GLY A 79 -2.54 6.14 1.02
N ARG A 80 -3.68 5.54 1.36
CA ARG A 80 -4.97 5.84 0.72
C ARG A 80 -5.44 7.26 0.95
N ASP A 81 -5.38 7.72 2.19
CA ASP A 81 -5.81 9.07 2.58
C ASP A 81 -4.91 10.14 1.97
N HIS A 82 -3.61 9.86 1.84
CA HIS A 82 -2.61 10.80 1.33
C HIS A 82 -2.57 10.86 -0.20
N PHE A 83 -2.64 9.72 -0.90
CA PHE A 83 -2.53 9.64 -2.36
C PHE A 83 -3.88 9.53 -3.09
N GLY A 84 -4.98 9.30 -2.35
CA GLY A 84 -6.35 9.30 -2.88
C GLY A 84 -6.64 8.14 -3.82
N GLU A 85 -7.43 8.41 -4.87
CA GLU A 85 -7.91 7.42 -5.85
C GLU A 85 -6.78 6.61 -6.51
N TYR A 86 -5.59 7.19 -6.66
CA TYR A 86 -4.45 6.58 -7.36
C TYR A 86 -3.36 6.10 -6.40
N ALA A 87 -3.71 5.81 -5.15
CA ALA A 87 -2.76 5.40 -4.13
C ALA A 87 -1.90 4.19 -4.53
N GLY A 88 -2.48 3.19 -5.20
CA GLY A 88 -1.74 2.04 -5.70
C GLY A 88 -0.69 2.39 -6.75
N TYR A 89 -0.95 3.38 -7.61
CA TYR A 89 0.06 3.84 -8.58
C TYR A 89 1.19 4.59 -7.88
N ALA A 90 0.86 5.46 -6.93
CA ALA A 90 1.88 6.12 -6.09
C ALA A 90 2.75 5.09 -5.37
N GLN A 91 2.13 4.03 -4.82
CA GLN A 91 2.85 2.92 -4.18
C GLN A 91 3.85 2.24 -5.12
N GLU A 92 3.49 2.00 -6.38
CA GLU A 92 4.40 1.41 -7.37
C GLU A 92 5.60 2.32 -7.68
N TYR A 93 5.38 3.63 -7.82
CA TYR A 93 6.48 4.58 -7.99
C TYR A 93 7.43 4.60 -6.78
N LEU A 94 6.88 4.58 -5.56
CA LEU A 94 7.68 4.49 -4.33
C LEU A 94 8.47 3.17 -4.29
N PHE A 95 7.87 2.06 -4.72
CA PHE A 95 8.54 0.77 -4.78
C PHE A 95 9.67 0.73 -5.82
N CYS A 96 9.48 1.37 -6.98
CA CYS A 96 10.53 1.53 -7.98
C CYS A 96 11.73 2.30 -7.42
N ASP A 97 11.49 3.34 -6.62
CA ASP A 97 12.54 4.19 -6.04
C ASP A 97 13.16 3.61 -4.74
N ARG A 98 12.72 2.44 -4.27
CA ARG A 98 13.15 1.84 -2.98
C ARG A 98 14.67 1.73 -2.82
N ALA A 99 15.42 1.52 -3.91
CA ALA A 99 16.87 1.38 -3.87
C ALA A 99 17.60 2.72 -3.68
N ALA A 100 17.07 3.82 -4.23
CA ALA A 100 17.61 5.16 -3.98
C ALA A 100 17.29 5.60 -2.55
N ILE A 101 16.11 5.22 -2.05
CA ILE A 101 15.67 5.57 -0.69
C ILE A 101 16.56 4.89 0.36
N THR A 102 16.92 3.61 0.17
CA THR A 102 17.81 2.87 1.08
C THR A 102 19.27 3.30 0.98
N LYS A 103 19.75 3.72 -0.20
CA LYS A 103 21.09 4.32 -0.35
C LYS A 103 21.19 5.67 0.35
N ASN A 104 20.15 6.51 0.28
CA ASN A 104 20.13 7.77 1.02
C ASN A 104 20.14 7.57 2.54
N GLU A 105 19.67 6.43 3.08
CA GLU A 105 19.87 6.11 4.50
C GLU A 105 21.32 5.72 4.82
N MET A 106 22.02 5.03 3.90
CA MET A 106 23.44 4.69 4.07
C MET A 106 24.39 5.89 3.86
N ILE A 107 23.97 6.90 3.09
CA ILE A 107 24.79 8.07 2.75
C ILE A 107 24.34 9.33 3.53
N GLY A 108 23.15 9.32 4.14
CA GLY A 108 22.43 10.51 4.61
C GLY A 108 22.51 10.80 6.11
N ASN A 109 23.70 10.78 6.69
CA ASN A 109 24.02 11.77 7.73
C ASN A 109 24.42 13.14 7.09
N GLN A 110 24.19 13.32 5.79
CA GLN A 110 24.41 14.57 5.06
C GLN A 110 23.42 14.73 3.89
N VAL A 111 22.16 15.06 4.19
CA VAL A 111 21.37 15.88 3.25
C VAL A 111 20.77 17.01 4.08
N PRO A 112 21.17 18.27 3.87
CA PRO A 112 20.65 19.38 4.64
C PRO A 112 19.16 19.50 4.37
N VAL A 113 18.37 19.49 5.46
CA VAL A 113 16.98 19.93 5.45
C VAL A 113 16.97 21.35 4.90
N SER A 114 16.54 21.50 3.66
CA SER A 114 16.22 22.81 3.09
C SER A 114 15.09 23.39 3.95
N GLN A 115 15.42 24.45 4.70
CA GLN A 115 14.43 25.26 5.41
C GLN A 115 13.36 25.78 4.42
N PRO A 116 12.11 25.92 4.84
CA PRO A 116 11.08 26.51 3.99
C PRO A 116 11.40 27.98 3.74
N ASP A 117 11.37 28.39 2.47
CA ASP A 117 11.43 29.80 2.08
C ASP A 117 10.26 30.57 2.71
N ARG A 118 10.57 31.77 3.20
CA ARG A 118 9.64 32.73 3.81
C ARG A 118 8.67 33.32 2.80
#